data_AF-A0A839IBT2-F1
#
_entry.id   AF-A0A839IBT2-F1
#
_cell.length_a   1.000
_cell.length_b   1.000
_cell.length_c   1.000
_cell.angle_alpha   90.00
_cell.angle_beta   90.00
_cell.angle_gamma   90.00
#
_symmetry.space_group_name_H-M   'P 1'
#
loop_
_entity.id
_entity.type
_entity.pdbx_description
1 polymer ?
#
loop_
_entity_poly.entity_id
_entity_poly.type
_entity_poly.pdbx_seq_one_letter_code
_entity_poly.pdbx_strand_id
1 'polypeptide(L)'
;DEERKKIQEFSSEFKNTTRLTDNILNVINSSNDEKKADVIACLFIGFVSLKIDDENFRRSLDVINNIFVDDLVNFLEGDMNIINSTYKQVEFIGAANLINTPLIKLKIEKVKMKGNLGVMPRPDETKYGISMLGHNMIKAYKYGKKSRNKN
;
A
#
# COMPACT_ATOMS: atom_id res chain seq x y z
N ASP A 1 -26.45 7.42 7.47
CA ASP A 1 -26.49 8.90 7.44
C ASP A 1 -25.20 9.59 7.86
N GLU A 2 -24.51 9.16 8.91
CA GLU A 2 -23.23 9.76 9.33
C GLU A 2 -22.12 9.64 8.26
N GLU A 3 -22.08 8.53 7.51
CA GLU A 3 -21.14 8.36 6.39
C GLU A 3 -21.43 9.31 5.21
N ARG A 4 -22.71 9.53 4.88
CA ARG A 4 -23.09 10.50 3.84
C ARG A 4 -22.69 11.92 4.24
N LYS A 5 -22.83 12.25 5.53
CA LYS A 5 -22.43 13.55 6.07
C LYS A 5 -20.90 13.74 6.00
N LYS A 6 -20.11 12.72 6.32
CA LYS A 6 -18.65 12.73 6.18
C LYS A 6 -18.18 12.85 4.72
N ILE A 7 -18.90 12.23 3.78
CA ILE A 7 -18.62 12.37 2.33
C ILE A 7 -18.95 13.79 1.86
N GLN A 8 -20.04 14.39 2.32
CA GLN A 8 -20.38 15.79 2.00
C GLN A 8 -19.37 16.78 2.60
N GLU A 9 -18.96 16.57 3.86
CA GLU A 9 -17.93 17.38 4.52
C GLU A 9 -16.58 17.26 3.80
N PHE A 10 -16.22 16.04 3.36
CA PHE A 10 -15.03 15.76 2.55
C PHE A 10 -15.02 16.55 1.23
N SER A 11 -16.15 16.63 0.52
CA SER A 11 -16.27 17.43 -0.71
C SER A 11 -16.10 18.94 -0.48
N SER A 12 -16.42 19.45 0.71
CA SER A 12 -16.33 20.88 1.01
C SER A 12 -14.96 21.35 1.51
N GLU A 13 -14.16 20.49 2.15
CA GLU A 13 -12.85 20.90 2.72
C GLU A 13 -11.66 20.74 1.76
N PHE A 14 -11.71 19.83 0.78
CA PHE A 14 -10.56 19.54 -0.07
C PHE A 14 -10.54 20.39 -1.35
N LYS A 15 -9.70 21.44 -1.36
CA LYS A 15 -9.38 22.32 -2.52
C LYS A 15 -8.80 21.60 -3.76
N ASN A 16 -8.53 20.29 -3.69
CA ASN A 16 -7.93 19.48 -4.76
C ASN A 16 -8.76 18.24 -5.14
N THR A 17 -10.05 18.25 -4.81
CA THR A 17 -11.00 17.16 -5.09
C THR A 17 -10.95 16.68 -6.53
N THR A 18 -10.86 17.58 -7.52
CA THR A 18 -10.80 17.21 -8.95
C THR A 18 -9.65 16.28 -9.28
N ARG A 19 -8.41 16.58 -8.86
CA ARG A 19 -7.25 15.70 -9.12
C ARG A 19 -7.37 14.35 -8.45
N LEU A 20 -7.96 14.31 -7.26
CA LEU A 20 -8.16 13.06 -6.55
C LEU A 20 -9.23 12.20 -7.23
N THR A 21 -10.33 12.82 -7.63
CA THR A 21 -11.41 12.19 -8.38
C THR A 21 -10.89 11.68 -9.74
N ASP A 22 -10.09 12.47 -10.45
CA ASP A 22 -9.47 12.06 -11.71
C ASP A 22 -8.55 10.85 -11.52
N ASN A 23 -7.75 10.82 -10.45
CA ASN A 23 -6.92 9.64 -10.13
C ASN A 23 -7.76 8.41 -9.80
N ILE A 24 -8.83 8.55 -9.02
CA ILE A 24 -9.74 7.44 -8.70
C ILE A 24 -10.40 6.93 -10.00
N LEU A 25 -10.93 7.82 -10.82
CA LEU A 25 -11.57 7.48 -12.09
C LEU A 25 -10.58 6.85 -13.07
N ASN A 26 -9.36 7.36 -13.16
CA ASN A 26 -8.32 6.80 -14.02
C ASN A 26 -7.95 5.38 -13.60
N VAL A 27 -7.79 5.11 -12.30
CA VAL A 27 -7.47 3.76 -11.84
C VAL A 27 -8.67 2.81 -12.01
N ILE A 28 -9.90 3.27 -11.77
CA ILE A 28 -11.11 2.46 -12.02
C ILE A 28 -11.27 2.14 -13.51
N ASN A 29 -11.09 3.14 -14.38
CA ASN A 29 -11.24 2.98 -15.83
C ASN A 29 -10.07 2.21 -16.47
N SER A 30 -8.87 2.24 -15.87
CA SER A 30 -7.72 1.44 -16.32
C SER A 30 -7.74 0.02 -15.77
N SER A 31 -8.46 -0.22 -14.66
CA SER A 31 -8.62 -1.55 -14.10
C SER A 31 -9.67 -2.35 -14.86
N ASN A 32 -9.25 -3.21 -15.80
CA ASN A 32 -10.04 -4.37 -16.25
C ASN A 32 -10.21 -5.44 -15.15
N ASP A 33 -10.03 -5.03 -13.89
CA ASP A 33 -9.74 -5.90 -12.77
C ASP A 33 -10.53 -5.41 -11.56
N GLU A 34 -11.71 -6.00 -11.40
CA GLU A 34 -12.69 -5.65 -10.36
C GLU A 34 -12.05 -5.62 -8.96
N LYS A 35 -11.02 -6.45 -8.73
CA LYS A 35 -10.30 -6.50 -7.46
C LYS A 35 -9.56 -5.20 -7.16
N LYS A 36 -9.03 -4.49 -8.16
CA LYS A 36 -8.37 -3.18 -7.95
C LYS A 36 -9.38 -2.13 -7.51
N ALA A 37 -10.55 -2.11 -8.15
CA ALA A 37 -11.66 -1.24 -7.74
C ALA A 37 -12.08 -1.51 -6.28
N ASP A 38 -12.12 -2.78 -5.88
CA ASP A 38 -12.41 -3.15 -4.49
C ASP A 38 -11.36 -2.66 -3.50
N VAL A 39 -10.07 -2.77 -3.84
CA VAL A 39 -8.98 -2.23 -3.01
C VAL A 39 -9.12 -0.72 -2.87
N ILE A 40 -9.37 0.00 -3.96
CA ILE A 40 -9.55 1.45 -3.97
C ILE A 40 -10.75 1.85 -3.10
N ALA A 41 -11.88 1.16 -3.24
CA ALA A 41 -13.06 1.42 -2.42
C ALA A 41 -12.76 1.26 -0.93
N CYS A 42 -12.02 0.20 -0.54
CA CYS A 42 -11.62 0.00 0.85
C CYS A 42 -10.68 1.12 1.34
N LEU A 43 -9.70 1.53 0.54
CA LEU A 43 -8.80 2.62 0.89
C LEU A 43 -9.51 3.96 0.95
N PHE A 44 -10.46 4.21 0.07
CA PHE A 44 -11.26 5.44 0.05
C PHE A 44 -12.09 5.58 1.33
N ILE A 45 -12.72 4.49 1.80
CA ILE A 45 -13.39 4.46 3.11
C ILE A 45 -12.38 4.79 4.23
N GLY A 46 -11.20 4.18 4.18
CA GLY A 46 -10.11 4.47 5.12
C GLY A 46 -9.69 5.94 5.10
N PHE A 47 -9.61 6.54 3.92
CA PHE A 47 -9.22 7.94 3.72
C PHE A 47 -10.29 8.92 4.24
N VAL A 48 -11.56 8.73 3.89
CA VAL A 48 -12.70 9.51 4.43
C VAL A 48 -12.79 9.36 5.95
N SER A 49 -12.34 8.23 6.50
CA SER A 49 -12.30 7.96 7.94
C SER A 49 -10.98 8.36 8.61
N LEU A 50 -10.11 9.11 7.91
CA LEU A 50 -8.82 9.61 8.38
C LEU A 50 -7.87 8.51 8.91
N LYS A 51 -7.95 7.30 8.34
CA LYS A 51 -7.04 6.18 8.64
C LYS A 51 -5.77 6.20 7.77
N ILE A 52 -5.80 6.98 6.70
CA ILE A 52 -4.69 7.30 5.81
C ILE A 52 -4.82 8.78 5.43
N ASP A 53 -3.72 9.49 5.34
CA ASP A 53 -3.71 10.90 4.91
C ASP A 53 -3.72 11.03 3.37
N ASP A 54 -3.89 12.25 2.88
CA ASP A 54 -3.99 12.56 1.45
C ASP A 54 -2.72 12.21 0.65
N GLU A 55 -1.54 12.41 1.23
CA GLU A 55 -0.28 12.08 0.54
C GLU A 55 -0.15 10.56 0.38
N ASN A 56 -0.33 9.82 1.46
CA ASN A 56 -0.27 8.37 1.47
C ASN A 56 -1.39 7.74 0.64
N PHE A 57 -2.59 8.32 0.62
CA PHE A 57 -3.69 7.84 -0.22
C PHE A 57 -3.36 8.00 -1.71
N ARG A 58 -2.90 9.18 -2.14
CA ARG A 58 -2.48 9.39 -3.55
C ARG A 58 -1.37 8.45 -3.97
N ARG A 59 -0.32 8.30 -3.14
CA ARG A 59 0.77 7.35 -3.41
C ARG A 59 0.29 5.90 -3.46
N SER A 60 -0.73 5.54 -2.67
CA SER A 60 -1.33 4.20 -2.72
C SER A 60 -2.07 3.95 -4.05
N LEU A 61 -2.74 4.97 -4.60
CA LEU A 61 -3.39 4.87 -5.92
C LEU A 61 -2.36 4.63 -7.03
N ASP A 62 -1.23 5.35 -7.00
CA ASP A 62 -0.13 5.14 -7.97
C ASP A 62 0.40 3.70 -7.90
N VAL A 63 0.54 3.17 -6.67
CA VAL A 63 0.98 1.80 -6.43
C VAL A 63 -0.03 0.79 -6.97
N ILE A 64 -1.33 0.98 -6.71
CA ILE A 64 -2.40 0.10 -7.22
C ILE A 64 -2.39 0.04 -8.74
N ASN A 65 -2.18 1.18 -9.40
CA ASN A 65 -2.18 1.24 -10.86
C ASN A 65 -1.03 0.40 -11.46
N ASN A 66 0.13 0.37 -10.80
CA ASN A 66 1.36 -0.23 -11.35
C ASN A 66 1.67 -1.66 -10.88
N ILE A 67 0.88 -2.24 -9.97
CA ILE A 67 1.10 -3.58 -9.42
C ILE A 67 0.03 -4.56 -9.91
N PHE A 68 0.39 -5.84 -10.03
CA PHE A 68 -0.56 -6.94 -10.27
C PHE A 68 -1.50 -7.10 -9.08
N VAL A 69 -2.81 -7.17 -9.34
CA VAL A 69 -3.79 -7.10 -8.24
C VAL A 69 -3.65 -8.25 -7.26
N ASP A 70 -3.31 -9.45 -7.72
CA ASP A 70 -3.24 -10.63 -6.87
C ASP A 70 -2.10 -10.51 -5.86
N ASP A 71 -0.93 -10.01 -6.29
CA ASP A 71 0.20 -9.70 -5.41
C ASP A 71 -0.19 -8.64 -4.38
N LEU A 72 -0.92 -7.61 -4.81
CA LEU A 72 -1.37 -6.54 -3.93
C LEU A 72 -2.39 -7.04 -2.89
N VAL A 73 -3.38 -7.80 -3.31
CA VAL A 73 -4.42 -8.36 -2.43
C VAL A 73 -3.78 -9.31 -1.43
N ASN A 74 -2.89 -10.20 -1.88
CA ASN A 74 -2.14 -11.08 -0.99
C ASN A 74 -1.38 -10.29 0.08
N PHE A 75 -0.75 -9.18 -0.28
CA PHE A 75 -0.06 -8.31 0.67
C PHE A 75 -0.98 -7.60 1.66
N LEU A 76 -2.13 -7.10 1.20
CA LEU A 76 -3.07 -6.35 2.04
C LEU A 76 -3.87 -7.26 2.99
N GLU A 77 -4.21 -8.46 2.53
CA GLU A 77 -4.98 -9.45 3.28
C GLU A 77 -4.11 -10.33 4.16
N GLY A 78 -2.90 -10.66 3.69
CA GLY A 78 -1.99 -11.56 4.37
C GLY A 78 -1.54 -11.04 5.74
N ASP A 79 -1.29 -11.97 6.65
CA ASP A 79 -0.54 -11.71 7.88
C ASP A 79 0.96 -11.74 7.58
N MET A 80 1.37 -10.95 6.58
CA MET A 80 2.77 -10.88 6.16
C MET A 80 3.59 -10.16 7.22
N ASN A 81 4.33 -10.91 8.02
CA ASN A 81 5.33 -10.36 8.91
C ASN A 81 6.68 -10.22 8.18
N ILE A 82 6.79 -9.19 7.35
CA ILE A 82 8.06 -8.84 6.66
C ILE A 82 8.88 -7.95 7.59
N ILE A 83 9.43 -8.51 8.66
CA ILE A 83 10.34 -7.82 9.57
C ILE A 83 11.68 -8.53 9.52
N ASN A 84 12.69 -7.87 8.93
CA ASN A 84 14.05 -8.41 8.81
C ASN A 84 14.10 -9.72 8.00
N SER A 85 13.22 -9.85 7.00
CA SER A 85 13.14 -11.02 6.12
C SER A 85 14.16 -10.90 4.99
N THR A 86 14.76 -12.02 4.56
CA THR A 86 15.60 -12.08 3.35
C THR A 86 14.74 -12.15 2.09
N TYR A 87 15.33 -11.97 0.91
CA TYR A 87 14.62 -12.13 -0.36
C TYR A 87 13.88 -13.48 -0.44
N LYS A 88 14.55 -14.59 -0.12
CA LYS A 88 13.95 -15.94 -0.14
C LYS A 88 12.74 -16.07 0.78
N GLN A 89 12.77 -15.40 1.94
CA GLN A 89 11.64 -15.42 2.87
C GLN A 89 10.47 -14.57 2.34
N VAL A 90 10.77 -13.44 1.70
CA VAL A 90 9.77 -12.58 1.03
C VAL A 90 9.15 -13.29 -0.17
N GLU A 91 9.95 -14.07 -0.91
CA GLU A 91 9.50 -14.92 -2.01
C GLU A 91 8.60 -16.06 -1.53
N PHE A 92 8.98 -16.75 -0.45
CA PHE A 92 8.18 -17.83 0.13
C PHE A 92 6.77 -17.39 0.55
N ILE A 93 6.60 -16.15 1.01
CA ILE A 93 5.29 -15.59 1.37
C ILE A 93 4.56 -14.94 0.18
N GLY A 94 5.10 -15.06 -1.04
CA GLY A 94 4.48 -14.53 -2.26
C GLY A 94 4.58 -13.01 -2.43
N ALA A 95 5.53 -12.35 -1.77
CA ALA A 95 5.70 -10.88 -1.82
C ALA A 95 6.96 -10.42 -2.57
N ALA A 96 7.65 -11.32 -3.30
CA ALA A 96 8.88 -11.00 -4.02
C ALA A 96 8.70 -9.86 -5.02
N ASN A 97 7.56 -9.82 -5.73
CA ASN A 97 7.25 -8.79 -6.72
C ASN A 97 7.08 -7.39 -6.10
N LEU A 98 6.88 -7.31 -4.79
CA LEU A 98 6.61 -6.08 -4.07
C LEU A 98 7.88 -5.41 -3.54
N ILE A 99 9.05 -6.06 -3.59
CA ILE A 99 10.29 -5.53 -3.00
C ILE A 99 10.79 -4.24 -3.68
N ASN A 100 10.41 -4.05 -4.94
CA ASN A 100 10.77 -2.87 -5.74
C ASN A 100 9.68 -1.78 -5.68
N THR A 101 8.69 -1.96 -4.81
CA THR A 101 7.57 -1.04 -4.67
C THR A 101 7.76 -0.18 -3.42
N PRO A 102 7.11 0.99 -3.33
CA PRO A 102 7.10 1.79 -2.12
C PRO A 102 6.49 1.10 -0.88
N LEU A 103 5.89 -0.09 -1.01
CA LEU A 103 5.27 -0.84 0.09
C LEU A 103 6.28 -1.62 0.95
N ILE A 104 7.40 -2.04 0.35
CA ILE A 104 8.48 -2.75 1.01
C ILE A 104 9.73 -1.87 0.98
N LYS A 105 10.41 -1.75 2.13
CA LYS A 105 11.67 -1.02 2.24
C LYS A 105 12.84 -1.98 2.42
N LEU A 106 13.94 -1.63 1.78
CA LEU A 106 15.25 -2.20 2.07
C LEU A 106 15.69 -1.78 3.46
N LYS A 107 15.98 -2.75 4.33
CA LYS A 107 16.69 -2.50 5.58
C LYS A 107 18.18 -2.69 5.31
N ILE A 108 18.83 -1.59 4.94
CA ILE A 108 20.29 -1.56 4.88
C ILE A 108 20.79 -1.57 6.33
N GLU A 109 21.08 -2.74 6.86
CA GLU A 109 21.95 -2.80 8.03
C GLU A 109 23.32 -2.28 7.57
N LYS A 110 23.87 -1.30 8.30
CA LYS A 110 25.27 -0.90 8.11
C LYS A 110 26.12 -2.11 8.42
N VAL A 111 26.41 -2.92 7.40
CA VAL A 111 27.42 -3.97 7.50
C VAL A 111 28.68 -3.25 7.98
N LYS A 112 29.16 -3.57 9.19
CA LYS A 112 30.40 -3.00 9.72
C LYS A 112 31.51 -3.45 8.76
N MET A 113 31.82 -2.61 7.78
CA MET A 113 32.83 -2.90 6.77
C MET A 113 34.20 -2.91 7.46
N LYS A 114 34.66 -4.10 7.85
CA LYS A 114 36.08 -4.33 8.14
C LYS A 114 36.79 -4.55 6.80
N GLY A 115 37.32 -3.46 6.25
CA GLY A 115 38.32 -3.50 5.18
C GLY A 115 37.77 -3.68 3.76
N ASN A 116 38.12 -2.71 2.92
CA ASN A 116 38.08 -2.72 1.46
C ASN A 116 36.71 -2.69 0.76
N LEU A 117 36.45 -1.52 0.14
CA LEU A 117 35.58 -1.25 -1.01
C LEU A 117 34.20 -1.94 -1.06
N GLY A 118 33.16 -1.21 -0.61
CA GLY A 118 31.92 -0.99 -1.37
C GLY A 118 31.16 -2.18 -1.97
N VAL A 119 31.29 -3.40 -1.43
CA VAL A 119 30.53 -4.55 -1.95
C VAL A 119 29.07 -4.45 -1.48
N MET A 120 28.16 -4.39 -2.45
CA MET A 120 26.72 -4.46 -2.18
C MET A 120 26.40 -5.80 -1.49
N PRO A 121 25.65 -5.82 -0.37
CA PRO A 121 25.29 -7.07 0.31
C PRO A 121 24.61 -8.00 -0.68
N ARG A 122 24.90 -9.30 -0.56
CA ARG A 122 24.29 -10.28 -1.47
C ARG A 122 22.76 -10.33 -1.25
N PRO A 123 21.96 -10.74 -2.25
CA PRO A 123 20.49 -10.81 -2.11
C PRO A 123 20.00 -11.66 -0.92
N ASP A 124 20.79 -12.65 -0.51
CA ASP A 124 20.56 -13.51 0.67
C ASP A 124 20.90 -12.84 2.01
N GLU A 125 21.72 -11.80 2.01
CA GLU A 125 22.08 -11.00 3.19
C GLU A 125 21.21 -9.75 3.34
N THR A 126 20.56 -9.35 2.24
CA THR A 126 19.70 -8.18 2.19
C THR A 126 18.41 -8.40 2.97
N LYS A 127 18.13 -7.48 3.90
CA LYS A 127 16.94 -7.53 4.76
C LYS A 127 15.86 -6.59 4.25
N TYR A 128 14.62 -7.01 4.37
CA TYR A 128 13.44 -6.26 3.94
C TYR A 128 12.50 -6.00 5.13
N GLY A 129 11.71 -4.93 4.99
CA GLY A 129 10.73 -4.48 5.95
C GLY A 129 9.49 -3.93 5.28
N ILE A 130 8.34 -3.94 5.94
CA ILE A 130 7.20 -3.13 5.48
C ILE A 130 7.55 -1.64 5.66
N SER A 131 7.26 -0.84 4.63
CA SER A 131 7.44 0.61 4.68
C SER A 131 6.32 1.29 5.50
N MET A 132 6.46 2.59 5.78
CA MET A 132 5.36 3.34 6.41
C MET A 132 4.11 3.41 5.52
N LEU A 133 4.30 3.60 4.20
CA LEU A 133 3.20 3.57 3.25
C LEU A 133 2.51 2.21 3.23
N GLY A 134 3.28 1.12 3.17
CA GLY A 134 2.73 -0.24 3.23
C GLY A 134 1.91 -0.48 4.50
N HIS A 135 2.41 -0.04 5.65
CA HIS A 135 1.68 -0.16 6.92
C HIS A 135 0.38 0.66 6.92
N ASN A 136 0.43 1.91 6.45
CA ASN A 136 -0.75 2.78 6.36
C ASN A 136 -1.80 2.21 5.40
N MET A 137 -1.36 1.67 4.27
CA MET A 137 -2.22 1.07 3.26
C MET A 137 -2.91 -0.20 3.80
N ILE A 138 -2.19 -1.10 4.47
CA ILE A 138 -2.77 -2.29 5.13
C ILE A 138 -3.83 -1.87 6.16
N LYS A 139 -3.50 -0.89 7.02
CA LYS A 139 -4.40 -0.43 8.08
C LYS A 139 -5.69 0.17 7.50
N ALA A 140 -5.57 1.04 6.49
CA ALA A 140 -6.71 1.66 5.84
C ALA A 140 -7.57 0.63 5.09
N TYR A 141 -6.93 -0.30 4.37
CA TYR A 141 -7.62 -1.38 3.67
C TYR A 141 -8.41 -2.29 4.61
N LYS A 142 -7.77 -2.79 5.69
CA LYS A 142 -8.42 -3.66 6.68
C LYS A 142 -9.58 -2.94 7.37
N TYR A 143 -9.46 -1.63 7.62
CA TYR A 143 -10.56 -0.81 8.11
C TYR A 143 -11.72 -0.76 7.11
N GLY A 144 -11.45 -0.40 5.85
CA GLY A 144 -12.46 -0.32 4.80
C GLY A 144 -13.19 -1.65 4.58
N LYS A 145 -12.46 -2.76 4.51
CA LYS A 145 -13.03 -4.12 4.38
C LYS A 145 -13.96 -4.45 5.55
N LYS A 146 -13.55 -4.13 6.79
CA LYS A 146 -14.38 -4.32 7.99
C LYS A 146 -15.63 -3.44 8.00
N SER A 147 -15.54 -2.21 7.52
CA SER A 147 -16.69 -1.30 7.42
C SER A 147 -17.70 -1.79 6.38
N ARG A 148 -17.24 -2.28 5.22
CA ARG A 148 -18.12 -2.84 4.17
C ARG A 148 -18.86 -4.09 4.63
N ASN A 149 -18.22 -4.97 5.41
CA ASN A 149 -18.84 -6.22 5.90
C ASN A 149 -19.80 -6.03 7.08
N LYS A 150 -19.94 -4.81 7.62
CA LYS A 150 -20.85 -4.50 8.73
C LYS A 150 -22.19 -3.92 8.27
N ASN A 151 -22.31 -3.58 6.99
CA ASN A 151 -23.52 -3.11 6.34
C ASN A 151 -24.14 -4.26 5.54
#